data_AF-A0A556BX19-F1
#
_entry.id   AF-A0A556BX19-F1
#
_cell.length_a   1.000
_cell.length_b   1.000
_cell.length_c   1.000
_cell.angle_alpha   90.00
_cell.angle_beta   90.00
_cell.angle_gamma   90.00
#
_symmetry.space_group_name_H-M   'P 1'
#
loop_
_entity.id
_entity.type
_entity.pdbx_description
1 polymer ?
#
loop_
_entity_poly.entity_id
_entity_poly.type
_entity_poly.pdbx_seq_one_letter_code
_entity_poly.pdbx_strand_id
1 'polypeptide(L)'
;MEKIQLKTLEPNEDINNILGLIDLITDEYGNYYYPVKLTTGDGKLKKVTLSHAYYEDAFSEIFYSGVLQDEIPKEYRNKHLGFCLKDRLVSVLERLKKDNRKIFTIHELIANGTEVSTMKLTETHPRSK
;
A
#
# COMPACT_ATOMS: atom_id res chain seq x y z
N MET A 1 14.75 20.52 11.15
CA MET A 1 14.23 19.18 10.86
C MET A 1 15.22 18.49 9.95
N GLU A 2 15.95 17.50 10.45
CA GLU A 2 16.70 16.60 9.56
C GLU A 2 15.70 15.92 8.63
N LYS A 3 15.90 16.08 7.32
CA LYS A 3 15.19 15.26 6.34
C LYS A 3 15.70 13.85 6.53
N ILE A 4 14.93 12.98 7.20
CA ILE A 4 15.19 11.55 7.22
C ILE A 4 15.16 11.11 5.76
N GLN A 5 16.33 10.85 5.20
CA GLN A 5 16.47 10.40 3.83
C GLN A 5 16.05 8.93 3.83
N LEU A 6 14.81 8.66 3.43
CA LEU A 6 14.34 7.28 3.28
C LEU A 6 15.29 6.55 2.33
N LYS A 7 15.78 5.39 2.77
CA LYS A 7 16.64 4.54 1.96
C LYS A 7 15.93 4.24 0.63
N THR A 8 16.63 4.50 -0.47
CA THR A 8 16.19 4.16 -1.83
C THR A 8 15.93 2.66 -1.89
N LEU A 9 14.77 2.28 -2.44
CA LEU A 9 14.48 0.88 -2.70
C LEU A 9 15.24 0.44 -3.97
N GLU A 10 15.59 -0.84 -4.05
CA GLU A 10 16.13 -1.40 -5.29
C GLU A 10 15.06 -1.33 -6.39
N PRO A 11 15.42 -1.00 -7.64
CA PRO A 11 14.51 -1.09 -8.78
C PRO A 11 13.91 -2.49 -8.90
N ASN A 12 12.68 -2.58 -9.45
CA ASN A 12 12.05 -3.87 -9.69
C ASN A 12 11.13 -3.84 -10.90
N GLU A 13 11.40 -4.75 -11.84
CA GLU A 13 10.53 -5.05 -12.97
C GLU A 13 10.07 -6.52 -12.97
N ASP A 14 10.50 -7.32 -11.99
CA ASP A 14 10.11 -8.72 -11.83
C ASP A 14 8.87 -8.84 -10.92
N ILE A 15 7.79 -9.35 -11.50
CA ILE A 15 6.52 -9.59 -10.80
C ILE A 15 6.64 -10.63 -9.68
N ASN A 16 7.67 -11.46 -9.70
CA ASN A 16 7.92 -12.45 -8.65
C ASN A 16 8.66 -11.86 -7.43
N ASN A 17 9.18 -10.63 -7.55
CA ASN A 17 9.95 -9.94 -6.51
C ASN A 17 9.18 -8.74 -5.91
N ILE A 18 7.86 -8.90 -5.77
CA ILE A 18 6.99 -7.92 -5.11
C ILE A 18 7.29 -7.88 -3.61
N LEU A 19 7.43 -6.67 -3.08
CA LEU A 19 7.64 -6.41 -1.66
C LEU A 19 6.31 -6.05 -0.98
N GLY A 20 5.94 -6.84 0.02
CA GLY A 20 4.73 -6.64 0.84
C GLY A 20 4.71 -5.28 1.51
N LEU A 21 3.54 -4.62 1.53
CA LEU A 21 3.30 -3.30 2.15
C LEU A 21 4.17 -2.15 1.63
N ILE A 22 4.96 -2.37 0.58
CA ILE A 22 5.86 -1.39 -0.01
C ILE A 22 5.42 -1.13 -1.45
N ASP A 23 5.28 -2.19 -2.24
CA ASP A 23 4.82 -2.08 -3.62
C ASP A 23 3.31 -1.86 -3.68
N LEU A 24 2.87 -1.34 -4.82
CA LEU A 24 1.46 -1.20 -5.17
C LEU A 24 1.11 -2.09 -6.35
N ILE A 25 -0.11 -2.60 -6.30
CA ILE A 25 -0.80 -3.26 -7.41
C ILE A 25 -1.98 -2.40 -7.81
N THR A 26 -2.28 -2.31 -9.10
CA THR A 26 -3.41 -1.53 -9.62
C THR A 26 -4.40 -2.38 -10.40
N ASP A 27 -5.65 -1.95 -10.46
CA ASP A 27 -6.70 -2.55 -11.28
C ASP A 27 -7.02 -1.69 -12.50
N GLU A 28 -7.94 -2.16 -13.35
CA GLU A 28 -8.41 -1.45 -14.53
C GLU A 28 -9.27 -0.22 -14.23
N TYR A 29 -9.71 -0.05 -12.97
CA TYR A 29 -10.56 1.06 -12.52
C TYR A 29 -9.77 2.22 -11.90
N GLY A 30 -8.44 2.08 -11.81
CA GLY A 30 -7.55 3.08 -11.20
C GLY A 30 -7.47 3.00 -9.68
N ASN A 31 -7.90 1.88 -9.08
CA ASN A 31 -7.66 1.62 -7.66
C ASN A 31 -6.25 1.08 -7.44
N TYR A 32 -5.77 1.25 -6.22
CA TYR A 32 -4.46 0.77 -5.78
C TYR A 32 -4.59 -0.11 -4.55
N TYR A 33 -3.72 -1.11 -4.46
CA TYR A 33 -3.73 -2.13 -3.43
C TYR A 33 -2.33 -2.40 -2.92
N TYR A 34 -2.21 -2.60 -1.61
CA TYR A 34 -0.99 -3.16 -1.02
C TYR A 34 -1.06 -4.69 -1.02
N PRO A 35 0.03 -5.37 -1.40
CA PRO A 35 0.20 -6.79 -1.13
C PRO A 35 0.45 -6.97 0.37
N VAL A 36 -0.54 -7.51 1.08
CA VAL A 36 -0.50 -7.70 2.54
C VAL A 36 -0.07 -9.11 2.94
N LYS A 37 -0.23 -10.07 2.03
CA LYS A 37 0.26 -11.44 2.20
C LYS A 37 0.78 -11.97 0.88
N LEU A 38 1.98 -12.53 0.90
CA LEU A 38 2.65 -13.11 -0.25
C LEU A 38 2.97 -14.57 0.06
N THR A 39 2.81 -15.44 -0.94
CA THR A 39 3.24 -16.83 -0.88
C THR A 39 4.07 -17.12 -2.10
N THR A 40 5.33 -17.47 -1.89
CA THR A 40 6.31 -17.76 -2.94
C THR A 40 6.69 -19.24 -2.91
N GLY A 41 6.99 -19.80 -4.08
CA GLY A 41 7.48 -21.18 -4.23
C GLY A 41 8.23 -21.33 -5.55
N ASP A 42 9.34 -22.08 -5.54
CA ASP A 42 10.20 -22.29 -6.71
C ASP A 42 10.67 -20.97 -7.37
N GLY A 43 10.93 -19.95 -6.57
CA GLY A 43 11.31 -18.61 -7.05
C GLY A 43 10.18 -17.82 -7.73
N LYS A 44 8.93 -18.30 -7.67
CA LYS A 44 7.76 -17.61 -8.25
C LYS A 44 6.78 -17.15 -7.19
N LEU A 45 6.08 -16.06 -7.49
CA LEU A 45 4.94 -15.60 -6.70
C LEU A 45 3.71 -16.47 -7.01
N LYS A 46 3.32 -17.31 -6.05
CA LYS A 46 2.21 -18.28 -6.21
C LYS A 46 0.86 -17.68 -5.81
N LYS A 47 0.84 -16.91 -4.71
CA LYS A 47 -0.39 -16.27 -4.21
C LYS A 47 -0.11 -14.91 -3.61
N VAL A 48 -1.04 -13.99 -3.82
CA VAL A 48 -1.05 -12.67 -3.20
C VAL A 48 -2.44 -12.34 -2.64
N THR A 49 -2.44 -11.77 -1.44
CA THR A 49 -3.63 -11.12 -0.88
C THR A 49 -3.41 -9.62 -0.91
N LEU A 50 -4.37 -8.93 -1.51
CA LEU A 50 -4.39 -7.49 -1.74
C LEU A 50 -5.36 -6.81 -0.78
N SER A 51 -4.93 -5.70 -0.19
CA SER A 51 -5.77 -4.81 0.62
C SER A 51 -5.85 -3.46 -0.07
N HIS A 52 -7.05 -2.88 -0.19
CA HIS A 52 -7.22 -1.59 -0.85
C HIS A 52 -6.39 -0.51 -0.13
N ALA A 53 -5.64 0.31 -0.86
CA ALA A 53 -4.65 1.22 -0.27
C ALA A 53 -5.27 2.15 0.79
N TYR A 54 -6.42 2.78 0.48
CA TYR A 54 -7.12 3.60 1.47
C TYR A 54 -7.65 2.83 2.67
N TYR A 55 -8.01 1.56 2.49
CA TYR A 55 -8.45 0.72 3.61
C TYR A 55 -7.24 0.42 4.49
N GLU A 56 -6.16 -0.10 3.93
CA GLU A 56 -4.94 -0.43 4.67
C GLU A 56 -4.35 0.79 5.40
N ASP A 57 -4.26 1.94 4.74
CA ASP A 57 -3.69 3.16 5.32
C ASP A 57 -4.61 3.73 6.42
N ALA A 58 -5.93 3.68 6.26
CA ALA A 58 -6.88 4.14 7.29
C ALA A 58 -6.76 3.36 8.61
N PHE A 59 -6.44 2.06 8.55
CA PHE A 59 -6.24 1.20 9.72
C PHE A 59 -4.77 1.07 10.16
N SER A 60 -3.84 1.71 9.43
CA SER A 60 -2.42 1.79 9.83
C SER A 60 -2.13 3.01 10.70
N GLU A 61 -3.01 4.01 10.67
CA GLU A 61 -2.92 5.22 11.49
C GLU A 61 -3.61 4.99 12.83
N ILE A 62 -2.88 5.21 13.92
CA ILE A 62 -3.50 5.47 15.22
C ILE A 62 -3.64 6.99 15.32
N PHE A 63 -4.77 7.53 14.85
CA PHE A 63 -5.16 8.88 15.25
C PHE A 63 -5.72 8.78 16.67
N TYR A 64 -4.92 9.02 17.72
CA TYR A 64 -5.45 9.10 19.07
C TYR A 64 -6.46 10.25 19.15
N SER A 65 -7.75 9.94 19.12
CA SER A 65 -8.79 10.89 19.53
C SER A 65 -8.86 10.91 21.06
N GLY A 66 -7.90 11.58 21.70
CA GLY A 66 -7.88 11.71 23.15
C GLY A 66 -6.97 12.83 23.60
N VAL A 67 -7.56 13.99 23.91
CA VAL A 67 -7.03 15.15 24.68
C VAL A 67 -5.72 15.81 24.18
N LEU A 68 -4.97 15.18 23.28
CA LEU A 68 -3.72 15.68 22.70
C LEU A 68 -3.95 16.03 21.22
N GLN A 69 -4.42 17.26 20.97
CA GLN A 69 -4.68 17.83 19.63
C GLN A 69 -3.43 17.99 18.73
N ASP A 70 -2.28 17.45 19.11
CA ASP A 70 -0.98 17.72 18.48
C ASP A 70 -0.48 16.61 17.54
N GLU A 71 -1.20 15.51 17.37
CA GLU A 71 -0.76 14.39 16.51
C GLU A 71 -1.27 14.48 15.06
N ILE A 72 -2.29 15.29 14.77
CA ILE A 72 -2.73 15.54 13.39
C ILE A 72 -1.89 16.70 12.81
N PRO A 73 -1.10 16.47 11.74
CA PRO A 73 -0.36 17.53 11.07
C PRO A 73 -1.28 18.71 10.73
N LYS A 74 -0.79 19.93 10.92
CA LYS A 74 -1.61 21.16 10.82
C LYS A 74 -2.35 21.26 9.49
N GLU A 75 -1.72 20.78 8.42
CA GLU A 75 -2.25 20.72 7.07
C GLU A 75 -3.49 19.81 6.90
N TYR A 76 -3.74 18.89 7.82
CA TYR A 76 -4.89 17.98 7.79
C TYR A 76 -5.95 18.29 8.86
N ARG A 77 -5.70 19.26 9.76
CA ARG A 77 -6.69 19.70 10.75
C ARG A 77 -7.94 20.21 10.02
N ASN A 78 -9.13 19.82 10.50
CA ASN A 78 -10.43 20.14 9.91
C ASN A 78 -10.65 19.63 8.47
N LYS A 79 -9.84 18.69 7.97
CA LYS A 79 -10.07 18.00 6.70
C LYS A 79 -10.64 16.60 6.94
N HIS A 80 -11.34 16.06 5.94
CA HIS A 80 -11.72 14.65 5.94
C HIS A 80 -10.47 13.76 5.90
N LEU A 81 -10.51 12.61 6.58
CA LEU A 81 -9.44 11.60 6.57
C LEU A 81 -8.97 11.26 5.14
N GLY A 82 -9.90 11.21 4.18
CA GLY A 82 -9.59 10.93 2.77
C GLY A 82 -8.56 11.87 2.14
N PHE A 83 -8.42 13.12 2.61
CA PHE A 83 -7.36 14.02 2.12
C PHE A 83 -5.97 13.52 2.51
N CYS A 84 -5.80 13.09 3.76
CA CYS A 84 -4.55 12.54 4.25
C CYS A 84 -4.20 11.23 3.53
N LEU A 85 -5.19 10.33 3.38
CA LEU A 85 -5.01 9.06 2.68
C LEU A 85 -4.62 9.25 1.20
N LYS A 86 -5.23 10.22 0.52
CA LYS A 86 -4.89 10.56 -0.87
C LYS A 86 -3.45 11.07 -0.97
N ASP A 87 -3.04 12.02 -0.12
CA ASP A 87 -1.68 12.59 -0.18
C ASP A 87 -0.61 11.52 0.16
N ARG A 88 -0.95 10.56 1.01
CA ARG A 88 -0.12 9.39 1.32
C ARG A 88 0.02 8.45 0.13
N LEU A 89 -1.09 8.07 -0.52
CA LEU A 89 -1.04 7.26 -1.73
C LEU A 89 -0.20 7.93 -2.83
N VAL A 90 -0.39 9.23 -3.05
CA VAL A 90 0.43 10.02 -3.99
C VAL A 90 1.92 9.95 -3.60
N SER A 91 2.24 10.09 -2.32
CA SER A 91 3.62 10.00 -1.83
C SER A 91 4.24 8.61 -2.08
N VAL A 92 3.47 7.53 -1.94
CA VAL A 92 3.91 6.17 -2.25
C VAL A 92 4.13 6.00 -3.75
N LEU A 93 3.22 6.49 -4.60
CA LEU A 93 3.37 6.46 -6.05
C LEU A 93 4.63 7.18 -6.52
N GLU A 94 4.87 8.40 -6.02
CA GLU A 94 6.08 9.16 -6.34
C GLU A 94 7.35 8.47 -5.85
N ARG A 95 7.31 7.81 -4.69
CA ARG A 95 8.43 7.01 -4.19
C ARG A 95 8.73 5.82 -5.11
N LEU A 96 7.72 5.01 -5.45
CA LEU A 96 7.90 3.85 -6.33
C LEU A 96 8.42 4.26 -7.71
N LYS A 97 7.92 5.37 -8.24
CA LYS A 97 8.41 5.97 -9.49
C LYS A 97 9.87 6.41 -9.37
N LYS A 98 10.25 7.11 -8.30
CA LYS A 98 11.63 7.52 -8.04
C LYS A 98 12.57 6.33 -7.92
N ASP A 99 12.11 5.26 -7.29
CA ASP A 99 12.89 4.05 -7.03
C ASP A 99 12.85 3.06 -8.23
N ASN A 100 12.26 3.44 -9.37
CA ASN A 100 12.09 2.58 -10.56
C ASN A 100 11.49 1.20 -10.24
N ARG A 101 10.46 1.18 -9.39
CA ARG A 101 9.70 -0.02 -9.08
C ARG A 101 8.40 -0.01 -9.88
N LYS A 102 8.21 -1.03 -10.72
CA LYS A 102 7.03 -1.19 -11.55
C LYS A 102 5.80 -1.46 -10.68
N ILE A 103 4.74 -0.72 -10.94
CA ILE A 103 3.40 -1.00 -10.40
C ILE A 103 2.74 -1.98 -11.37
N PHE A 104 2.56 -3.22 -10.92
CA PHE A 104 1.92 -4.26 -11.72
C PHE A 104 0.40 -4.16 -11.64
N THR A 105 -0.27 -4.61 -12.69
CA THR A 105 -1.72 -4.76 -12.73
C THR A 105 -2.15 -6.10 -12.13
N ILE A 106 -3.38 -6.18 -11.62
CA ILE A 106 -3.99 -7.47 -11.23
C ILE A 106 -4.00 -8.45 -12.41
N HIS A 107 -4.21 -7.94 -13.63
CA HIS A 107 -4.19 -8.76 -14.82
C HIS A 107 -2.81 -9.41 -15.07
N GLU A 108 -1.71 -8.65 -14.92
CA GLU A 108 -0.35 -9.19 -15.03
C GLU A 108 -0.06 -10.27 -13.99
N LEU A 109 -0.56 -10.11 -12.76
CA LEU A 109 -0.42 -11.13 -11.71
C LEU A 109 -1.11 -12.43 -12.11
N ILE A 110 -2.36 -12.33 -12.58
CA ILE A 110 -3.13 -13.49 -13.04
C ILE A 110 -2.43 -14.16 -14.24
N ALA A 111 -1.93 -13.36 -15.19
CA ALA A 111 -1.18 -13.86 -16.35
C ALA A 111 0.14 -14.55 -15.97
N ASN A 112 0.79 -14.13 -14.88
CA ASN A 112 1.96 -14.81 -14.30
C ASN A 112 1.61 -16.15 -13.61
N GLY A 113 0.32 -16.48 -13.49
CA GLY A 113 -0.16 -17.66 -12.77
C GLY A 113 -0.20 -17.47 -11.25
N THR A 114 -0.18 -16.22 -10.78
CA THR A 114 -0.35 -15.89 -9.36
C THR A 114 -1.83 -15.91 -8.99
N GLU A 115 -2.19 -16.66 -7.95
CA GLU A 115 -3.52 -16.61 -7.35
C GLU A 115 -3.71 -15.27 -6.64
N VAL A 116 -4.66 -14.46 -7.11
CA VAL A 116 -4.96 -13.14 -6.52
C VAL A 116 -6.22 -13.22 -5.67
N SER A 117 -6.14 -12.70 -4.45
CA SER A 117 -7.28 -12.55 -3.54
C SER A 117 -7.32 -11.13 -3.00
N THR A 118 -8.51 -10.57 -2.78
CA THR A 118 -8.69 -9.25 -2.17
C THR A 118 -9.31 -9.40 -0.79
N MET A 119 -8.80 -8.65 0.19
CA MET A 119 -9.45 -8.54 1.48
C MET A 119 -10.83 -7.91 1.36
N LYS A 120 -11.80 -8.44 2.10
CA LYS A 120 -13.14 -7.85 2.15
C LYS A 120 -13.12 -6.65 3.08
N LEU A 121 -13.55 -5.50 2.57
CA LEU A 121 -13.66 -4.26 3.35
C LEU A 121 -14.67 -4.36 4.50
N THR A 122 -15.59 -5.33 4.43
CA THR A 122 -16.61 -5.59 5.45
C THR A 122 -16.10 -6.49 6.58
N GLU A 123 -14.91 -7.07 6.48
CA GLU A 123 -14.32 -7.91 7.51
C GLU A 123 -13.39 -7.08 8.40
N THR A 124 -13.35 -7.38 9.71
CA THR A 124 -12.48 -6.69 10.68
C THR A 124 -11.03 -6.71 10.21
N HIS A 125 -10.41 -5.54 10.12
CA HIS A 125 -9.04 -5.42 9.68
C HIS A 125 -8.10 -6.20 10.64
N PRO A 126 -7.14 -6.99 10.15
CA PRO A 126 -6.23 -7.75 11.01
C PRO A 126 -5.44 -6.88 12.01
N ARG A 127 -5.18 -5.62 11.65
CA ARG A 127 -4.49 -4.63 12.50
C ARG A 127 -5.41 -3.91 13.50
N SER A 128 -6.73 -4.06 13.40
CA SER A 128 -7.68 -3.49 14.37
C SER A 128 -8.00 -4.45 15.52
N LYS A 129 -7.21 -5.51 15.69
CA LYS A 129 -7.36 -6.52 16.75
C LYS A 129 -6.49 -6.19 17.96
#